data_AF-A0A1I7CT12-F1
#
_entry.id   AF-A0A1I7CT12-F1
#
_cell.length_a   1.000
_cell.length_b   1.000
_cell.length_c   1.000
_cell.angle_alpha   90.00
_cell.angle_beta   90.00
_cell.angle_gamma   90.00
#
_symmetry.space_group_name_H-M   'P 1'
#
loop_
_entity.id
_entity.type
_entity.pdbx_description
1 polymer ?
#
loop_
_entity_poly.entity_id
_entity_poly.type
_entity_poly.pdbx_seq_one_letter_code
_entity_poly.pdbx_strand_id
1 'polypeptide(L)'
;MKKHLLFGLALALGLYSCNDTTDPLNDGPITINSDSEALTARVKLDNAGVIGLIDPSAPEGRIQEESSDLPLILVSQVDAPEVEGQTLRATHVDIDGDYAYVSYNMEGDTYLGAVDIFDISNPYSPTITEQATFSDTDISALEYKNGKLYLAAAVNIDENSDVTSPANLITVSVSGGRFTSDFVYTSLPGFVATDVANTNSNTAVTSGNDGVIGLFDATQTAGNSSEMEDLRAVAFGSDKLAVLSGSSGVHILDPNSLSEVISIPLTLDVAGAKRTLDIENGNLFVSEGANGAGIYKMVDGSLVQKLAIPIRPTDVAEGDIVTNAVSVDNNLLFMANGAAGISISDVSDLGAIKEYGVLDLDGSSNFVRNEEEFVFVATGFGGLQILKINKQEDTTAAACEGLPAYSGSNNLNVNGGETKAFSGAASFNTINNNSNFKFCGSLAVKNQFNLNGGSLTEIYGSFAFGQYNGNTQMNVNSKLILSGSIVIYGDLNLNGGSSIEFVGSGNSITIYGRVNKSAGVTITGDYDDTEGKLN
;
A
#
# COMPACT_ATOMS: atom_id res chain seq x y z
N MET A 1 44.49 -76.07 16.35
CA MET A 1 43.46 -76.47 17.34
C MET A 1 42.39 -75.39 17.36
N LYS A 2 41.12 -75.79 17.17
CA LYS A 2 39.82 -75.15 17.58
C LYS A 2 39.93 -73.75 18.23
N LYS A 3 39.16 -72.71 17.88
CA LYS A 3 37.70 -72.63 17.64
C LYS A 3 37.34 -71.20 17.18
N HIS A 4 36.21 -71.09 16.50
CA HIS A 4 35.52 -69.89 16.00
C HIS A 4 35.39 -68.71 16.97
N LEU A 5 35.40 -67.49 16.44
CA LEU A 5 34.47 -66.44 16.90
C LEU A 5 34.02 -65.54 15.75
N LEU A 6 32.70 -65.40 15.69
CA LEU A 6 31.88 -64.65 14.76
C LEU A 6 31.78 -63.17 15.21
N PHE A 7 31.57 -62.31 14.21
CA PHE A 7 30.74 -61.09 14.19
C PHE A 7 31.04 -59.90 15.12
N GLY A 8 31.00 -58.71 14.51
CA GLY A 8 30.75 -57.46 15.22
C GLY A 8 31.25 -56.21 14.50
N LEU A 9 30.69 -55.91 13.31
CA LEU A 9 30.83 -54.60 12.67
C LEU A 9 29.95 -53.60 13.45
N ALA A 10 30.55 -52.63 14.13
CA ALA A 10 29.85 -51.51 14.76
C ALA A 10 30.35 -50.22 14.11
N LEU A 11 29.52 -49.68 13.21
CA LEU A 11 29.67 -48.37 12.59
C LEU A 11 29.14 -47.32 13.58
N ALA A 12 30.01 -46.49 14.14
CA ALA A 12 29.62 -45.39 15.00
C ALA A 12 29.13 -44.21 14.13
N LEU A 13 27.81 -44.07 14.02
CA LEU A 13 27.16 -42.85 13.54
C LEU A 13 27.15 -41.84 14.70
N GLY A 14 27.91 -40.76 14.55
CA GLY A 14 27.80 -39.59 15.43
C GLY A 14 26.55 -38.80 15.06
N LEU A 15 25.53 -38.89 15.91
CA LEU A 15 24.43 -37.93 15.92
C LEU A 15 24.92 -36.68 16.67
N TYR A 16 25.23 -35.61 15.92
CA TYR A 16 25.24 -34.26 16.47
C TYR A 16 23.78 -33.79 16.55
N SER A 17 23.18 -33.98 17.72
CA SER A 17 22.03 -33.19 18.18
C SER A 17 22.62 -31.94 18.84
N CYS A 18 22.44 -30.79 18.20
CA CYS A 18 22.57 -29.51 18.89
C CYS A 18 21.16 -29.02 19.17
N ASN A 19 20.86 -28.95 20.46
CA ASN A 19 19.65 -28.45 21.07
C ASN A 19 19.76 -26.93 21.24
N ASP A 20 18.63 -26.24 21.03
CA ASP A 20 18.24 -24.91 21.50
C ASP A 20 19.30 -23.81 21.62
N THR A 21 19.32 -22.92 20.62
CA THR A 21 19.59 -21.50 20.85
C THR A 21 18.24 -20.82 20.99
N THR A 22 17.86 -20.46 22.21
CA THR A 22 16.80 -19.48 22.44
C THR A 22 17.22 -18.17 21.76
N ASP A 23 16.46 -17.77 20.76
CA ASP A 23 16.61 -16.46 20.12
C ASP A 23 16.39 -15.38 21.20
N PRO A 24 17.34 -14.47 21.47
CA PRO A 24 17.21 -13.48 22.54
C PRO A 24 16.00 -12.55 22.38
N LEU A 25 15.36 -12.51 21.21
CA LEU A 25 14.13 -11.75 20.94
C LEU A 25 12.82 -12.50 21.27
N ASN A 26 12.90 -13.77 21.67
CA ASN A 26 11.72 -14.61 21.95
C ASN A 26 11.51 -14.89 23.45
N ASP A 27 11.90 -13.95 24.33
CA ASP A 27 11.64 -14.02 25.78
C ASP A 27 10.69 -12.88 26.18
N GLY A 28 9.51 -13.22 26.71
CA GLY A 28 8.46 -12.25 27.08
C GLY A 28 7.25 -12.25 26.13
N PRO A 29 6.47 -11.14 26.09
CA PRO A 29 5.21 -11.05 25.36
C PRO A 29 5.38 -10.83 23.85
N ILE A 30 6.63 -10.73 23.36
CA ILE A 30 6.96 -10.51 21.96
C ILE A 30 7.53 -11.80 21.37
N THR A 31 7.07 -12.17 20.18
CA THR A 31 7.64 -13.26 19.39
C THR A 31 8.02 -12.75 18.00
N ILE A 32 9.22 -13.09 17.54
CA ILE A 32 9.71 -12.78 16.19
C ILE A 32 9.67 -14.03 15.32
N ASN A 33 9.05 -13.90 14.16
CA ASN A 33 9.02 -14.91 13.12
C ASN A 33 9.75 -14.40 11.87
N SER A 34 10.82 -15.09 11.49
CA SER A 34 11.63 -14.79 10.31
C SER A 34 11.44 -15.79 9.17
N ASP A 35 10.48 -16.72 9.27
CA ASP A 35 10.12 -17.66 8.20
C ASP A 35 9.31 -16.93 7.11
N SER A 36 10.06 -16.24 6.24
CA SER A 36 9.49 -15.43 5.17
C SER A 36 8.61 -16.24 4.21
N GLU A 37 8.92 -17.51 3.96
CA GLU A 37 8.10 -18.37 3.09
C GLU A 37 6.73 -18.62 3.73
N ALA A 38 6.70 -18.99 5.01
CA ALA A 38 5.46 -19.21 5.74
C ALA A 38 4.64 -17.92 5.91
N LEU A 39 5.29 -16.79 6.18
CA LEU A 39 4.62 -15.49 6.30
C LEU A 39 4.04 -15.02 4.96
N THR A 40 4.82 -15.13 3.89
CA THR A 40 4.42 -14.72 2.53
C THR A 40 3.29 -15.58 1.99
N ALA A 41 3.02 -16.77 2.55
CA ALA A 41 1.82 -17.52 2.22
C ALA A 41 0.53 -16.74 2.47
N ARG A 42 0.53 -15.68 3.29
CA ARG A 42 -0.61 -14.75 3.47
C ARG A 42 -0.82 -13.79 2.29
N VAL A 43 0.19 -13.57 1.44
CA VAL A 43 0.10 -12.73 0.25
C VAL A 43 -0.56 -13.52 -0.88
N LYS A 44 -1.77 -13.12 -1.25
CA LYS A 44 -2.62 -13.76 -2.25
C LYS A 44 -2.73 -12.91 -3.50
N LEU A 45 -2.83 -13.59 -4.64
CA LEU A 45 -3.16 -12.96 -5.94
C LEU A 45 -4.68 -12.88 -6.17
N ASP A 46 -5.49 -13.11 -5.14
CA ASP A 46 -6.94 -13.04 -5.27
C ASP A 46 -7.35 -11.64 -5.74
N ASN A 47 -8.16 -11.59 -6.81
CA ASN A 47 -8.58 -10.37 -7.50
C ASN A 47 -7.44 -9.51 -8.11
N ALA A 48 -6.19 -9.95 -8.05
CA ALA A 48 -5.04 -9.20 -8.53
C ALA A 48 -5.13 -8.89 -10.04
N GLY A 49 -4.60 -7.74 -10.43
CA GLY A 49 -4.54 -7.28 -11.81
C GLY A 49 -5.07 -5.86 -12.01
N VAL A 50 -5.31 -5.51 -13.26
CA VAL A 50 -5.73 -4.16 -13.63
C VAL A 50 -7.13 -3.89 -13.07
N ILE A 51 -7.27 -2.81 -12.31
CA ILE A 51 -8.54 -2.37 -11.72
C ILE A 51 -9.07 -1.13 -12.42
N GLY A 52 -10.39 -1.00 -12.43
CA GLY A 52 -11.07 0.14 -13.02
C GLY A 52 -11.68 1.01 -11.92
N LEU A 53 -11.85 2.29 -12.22
CA LEU A 53 -12.45 3.25 -11.31
C LEU A 53 -13.94 3.38 -11.59
N ILE A 54 -14.74 3.40 -10.52
CA ILE A 54 -16.16 3.71 -10.57
C ILE A 54 -16.32 5.21 -10.76
N ASP A 55 -17.18 5.59 -11.70
CA ASP A 55 -17.60 6.98 -11.87
C ASP A 55 -18.66 7.33 -10.81
N PRO A 56 -18.38 8.24 -9.87
CA PRO A 56 -19.31 8.62 -8.81
C PRO A 56 -20.57 9.31 -9.35
N SER A 57 -20.51 9.87 -10.56
CA SER A 57 -21.64 10.54 -11.22
C SER A 57 -22.50 9.59 -12.05
N ALA A 58 -22.03 8.36 -12.29
CA ALA A 58 -22.75 7.38 -13.09
C ALA A 58 -23.83 6.63 -12.28
N PRO A 59 -24.99 6.29 -12.90
CA PRO A 59 -25.99 5.44 -12.25
C PRO A 59 -25.43 4.05 -11.90
N GLU A 60 -25.71 3.56 -10.69
CA GLU A 60 -25.40 2.19 -10.24
C GLU A 60 -23.91 1.79 -10.32
N GLY A 61 -22.99 2.63 -9.84
CA GLY A 61 -21.59 2.21 -9.61
C GLY A 61 -20.86 1.72 -10.87
N ARG A 62 -21.22 2.27 -12.04
CA ARG A 62 -20.59 1.89 -13.31
C ARG A 62 -19.13 2.32 -13.35
N ILE A 63 -18.30 1.47 -13.93
CA ILE A 63 -16.92 1.80 -14.29
C ILE A 63 -16.94 2.92 -15.33
N GLN A 64 -15.99 3.85 -15.25
CA GLN A 64 -15.82 4.94 -16.22
C GLN A 64 -15.84 4.45 -17.67
N GLU A 65 -16.47 5.20 -18.57
CA GLU A 65 -16.50 4.91 -20.01
C GLU A 65 -15.34 5.58 -20.77
N GLU A 66 -14.75 6.61 -20.18
CA GLU A 66 -13.54 7.29 -20.66
C GLU A 66 -12.28 6.64 -20.10
N SER A 67 -11.18 6.72 -20.83
CA SER A 67 -9.88 6.25 -20.37
C SER A 67 -9.37 7.17 -19.26
N SER A 68 -9.04 6.57 -18.12
CA SER A 68 -8.30 7.26 -17.05
C SER A 68 -6.82 7.37 -17.42
N ASP A 69 -6.18 8.47 -17.07
CA ASP A 69 -4.72 8.67 -17.09
C ASP A 69 -4.05 8.23 -15.78
N LEU A 70 -4.77 7.50 -14.91
CA LEU A 70 -4.26 6.87 -13.70
C LEU A 70 -4.44 5.35 -13.79
N PRO A 71 -3.45 4.62 -14.33
CA PRO A 71 -3.52 3.17 -14.43
C PRO A 71 -3.16 2.51 -13.10
N LEU A 72 -4.09 1.70 -12.60
CA LEU A 72 -4.05 1.10 -11.27
C LEU A 72 -4.07 -0.41 -11.37
N ILE A 73 -3.31 -1.05 -10.48
CA ILE A 73 -3.17 -2.49 -10.39
C ILE A 73 -3.39 -2.89 -8.93
N LEU A 74 -4.26 -3.85 -8.68
CA LEU A 74 -4.26 -4.58 -7.41
C LEU A 74 -3.15 -5.62 -7.49
N VAL A 75 -2.10 -5.46 -6.71
CA VAL A 75 -0.93 -6.35 -6.73
C VAL A 75 -1.24 -7.61 -5.94
N SER A 76 -1.75 -7.46 -4.72
CA SER A 76 -2.08 -8.57 -3.83
C SER A 76 -3.07 -8.19 -2.76
N GLN A 77 -3.82 -9.19 -2.27
CA GLN A 77 -4.53 -9.15 -1.00
C GLN A 77 -3.70 -9.93 0.03
N VAL A 78 -3.61 -9.43 1.26
CA VAL A 78 -2.79 -10.05 2.31
C VAL A 78 -3.66 -10.33 3.52
N ASP A 79 -3.77 -11.62 3.88
CA ASP A 79 -4.47 -12.03 5.09
C ASP A 79 -3.81 -11.41 6.33
N ALA A 80 -4.64 -10.91 7.26
CA ALA A 80 -4.15 -10.42 8.54
C ALA A 80 -3.50 -11.55 9.36
N PRO A 81 -2.51 -11.23 10.20
CA PRO A 81 -1.93 -12.22 11.09
C PRO A 81 -2.94 -12.66 12.16
N GLU A 82 -2.80 -13.91 12.61
CA GLU A 82 -3.53 -14.44 13.76
C GLU A 82 -2.59 -14.53 14.96
N VAL A 83 -3.01 -13.97 16.09
CA VAL A 83 -2.30 -14.07 17.37
C VAL A 83 -3.25 -14.71 18.37
N GLU A 84 -2.81 -15.79 19.02
CA GLU A 84 -3.64 -16.59 19.95
C GLU A 84 -4.98 -17.08 19.35
N GLY A 85 -5.00 -17.33 18.04
CA GLY A 85 -6.20 -17.77 17.31
C GLY A 85 -7.22 -16.67 17.04
N GLN A 86 -6.84 -15.40 17.22
CA GLN A 86 -7.65 -14.24 16.87
C GLN A 86 -7.01 -13.46 15.72
N THR A 87 -7.81 -13.14 14.71
CA THR A 87 -7.39 -12.35 13.55
C THR A 87 -7.26 -10.87 13.93
N LEU A 88 -6.08 -10.29 13.70
CA LEU A 88 -5.83 -8.87 13.95
C LEU A 88 -6.39 -7.99 12.82
N ARG A 89 -6.34 -6.67 13.01
CA ARG A 89 -6.68 -5.67 11.98
C ARG A 89 -5.48 -4.81 11.67
N ALA A 90 -5.20 -4.58 10.39
CA ALA A 90 -4.17 -3.63 9.99
C ALA A 90 -4.55 -2.22 10.42
N THR A 91 -3.62 -1.52 11.07
CA THR A 91 -3.86 -0.19 11.65
C THR A 91 -3.12 0.91 10.93
N HIS A 92 -1.86 0.71 10.51
CA HIS A 92 -1.07 1.76 9.87
C HIS A 92 -0.03 1.13 8.96
N VAL A 93 0.38 1.89 7.94
CA VAL A 93 1.47 1.53 7.04
C VAL A 93 2.39 2.72 6.86
N ASP A 94 3.69 2.48 6.99
CA ASP A 94 4.72 3.43 6.57
C ASP A 94 5.70 2.75 5.62
N ILE A 95 6.30 3.52 4.70
CA ILE A 95 7.07 3.01 3.57
C ILE A 95 8.40 3.77 3.50
N ASP A 96 9.51 3.03 3.43
CA ASP A 96 10.85 3.58 3.21
C ASP A 96 11.62 2.71 2.21
N GLY A 97 11.83 3.26 1.01
CA GLY A 97 12.53 2.58 -0.08
C GLY A 97 11.88 1.25 -0.44
N ASP A 98 12.66 0.17 -0.35
CA ASP A 98 12.23 -1.19 -0.71
C ASP A 98 11.39 -1.89 0.37
N TYR A 99 11.03 -1.20 1.46
CA TYR A 99 10.30 -1.81 2.59
C TYR A 99 9.02 -1.06 2.96
N ALA A 100 7.99 -1.83 3.30
CA ALA A 100 6.80 -1.32 3.96
C ALA A 100 6.64 -1.98 5.34
N TYR A 101 6.25 -1.19 6.33
CA TYR A 101 6.04 -1.62 7.70
C TYR A 101 4.55 -1.51 8.02
N VAL A 102 3.94 -2.59 8.50
CA VAL A 102 2.49 -2.63 8.74
C VAL A 102 2.22 -2.99 10.18
N SER A 103 1.50 -2.13 10.90
CA SER A 103 1.07 -2.39 12.27
C SER A 103 -0.32 -3.02 12.31
N TYR A 104 -0.57 -3.78 13.38
CA TYR A 104 -1.84 -4.44 13.63
C TYR A 104 -2.27 -4.30 15.10
N ASN A 105 -3.58 -4.31 15.33
CA ASN A 105 -4.17 -4.39 16.67
C ASN A 105 -5.37 -5.35 16.74
N MET A 106 -5.86 -5.56 17.95
CA MET A 106 -7.16 -6.17 18.21
C MET A 106 -8.22 -5.12 18.49
N GLU A 107 -9.46 -5.37 18.05
CA GLU A 107 -10.59 -4.54 18.48
C GLU A 107 -11.15 -5.06 19.81
N GLY A 108 -11.36 -4.15 20.76
CA GLY A 108 -12.00 -4.42 22.04
C GLY A 108 -11.02 -4.30 23.20
N ASP A 109 -11.32 -5.02 24.29
CA ASP A 109 -10.58 -4.92 25.55
C ASP A 109 -9.34 -5.84 25.61
N THR A 110 -9.12 -6.66 24.58
CA THR A 110 -7.99 -7.60 24.52
C THR A 110 -6.83 -6.96 23.79
N TYR A 111 -5.63 -7.03 24.37
CA TYR A 111 -4.42 -6.46 23.80
C TYR A 111 -3.70 -7.51 22.95
N LEU A 112 -3.75 -7.39 21.63
CA LEU A 112 -2.97 -8.24 20.73
C LEU A 112 -2.52 -7.42 19.52
N GLY A 113 -1.23 -7.51 19.20
CA GLY A 113 -0.62 -6.67 18.19
C GLY A 113 0.32 -7.43 17.29
N ALA A 114 0.64 -6.82 16.16
CA ALA A 114 1.72 -7.28 15.32
C ALA A 114 2.36 -6.14 14.54
N VAL A 115 3.57 -6.38 14.05
CA VAL A 115 4.24 -5.58 13.02
C VAL A 115 4.79 -6.53 11.97
N ASP A 116 4.37 -6.37 10.72
CA ASP A 116 4.95 -7.05 9.56
C ASP A 116 5.93 -6.12 8.83
N ILE A 117 7.05 -6.68 8.35
CA ILE A 117 7.98 -6.00 7.43
C ILE A 117 7.86 -6.66 6.05
N PHE A 118 7.40 -5.88 5.06
CA PHE A 118 7.30 -6.29 3.67
C PHE A 118 8.53 -5.84 2.90
N ASP A 119 9.09 -6.73 2.09
CA ASP A 119 9.97 -6.37 0.96
C ASP A 119 9.10 -6.14 -0.27
N ILE A 120 9.18 -4.93 -0.81
CA ILE A 120 8.43 -4.44 -1.97
C ILE A 120 9.36 -4.11 -3.15
N SER A 121 10.63 -4.53 -3.11
CA SER A 121 11.60 -4.26 -4.18
C SER A 121 11.14 -4.85 -5.53
N ASN A 122 10.37 -5.95 -5.49
CA ASN A 122 9.60 -6.43 -6.64
C ASN A 122 8.17 -5.89 -6.54
N PRO A 123 7.80 -4.87 -7.34
CA PRO A 123 6.53 -4.17 -7.20
C PRO A 123 5.31 -5.02 -7.58
N TYR A 124 5.51 -6.18 -8.20
CA TYR A 124 4.44 -7.10 -8.58
C TYR A 124 4.35 -8.34 -7.70
N SER A 125 5.33 -8.57 -6.81
CA SER A 125 5.42 -9.77 -5.96
C SER A 125 6.01 -9.42 -4.58
N PRO A 126 5.30 -8.63 -3.76
CA PRO A 126 5.74 -8.29 -2.42
C PRO A 126 5.83 -9.53 -1.53
N THR A 127 6.76 -9.54 -0.59
CA THR A 127 6.98 -10.66 0.35
C THR A 127 7.06 -10.16 1.78
N ILE A 128 6.69 -10.99 2.75
CA ILE A 128 6.83 -10.66 4.18
C ILE A 128 8.16 -11.24 4.65
N THR A 129 9.07 -10.36 5.05
CA THR A 129 10.44 -10.72 5.45
C THR A 129 10.55 -11.11 6.91
N GLU A 130 9.79 -10.45 7.78
CA GLU A 130 9.78 -10.70 9.21
C GLU A 130 8.49 -10.18 9.85
N GLN A 131 8.10 -10.80 10.97
CA GLN A 131 6.95 -10.42 11.78
C GLN A 131 7.33 -10.37 13.25
N ALA A 132 6.84 -9.36 13.96
CA ALA A 132 6.77 -9.32 15.42
C ALA A 132 5.30 -9.44 15.86
N THR A 133 4.98 -10.36 16.77
CA THR A 133 3.66 -10.46 17.40
C THR A 133 3.75 -10.11 18.87
N PHE A 134 2.73 -9.46 19.41
CA PHE A 134 2.63 -9.01 20.80
C PHE A 134 1.38 -9.62 21.46
N SER A 135 1.55 -10.29 22.60
CA SER A 135 0.45 -10.89 23.36
C SER A 135 -0.16 -9.97 24.42
N ASP A 136 0.44 -8.79 24.65
CA ASP A 136 0.07 -7.85 25.71
C ASP A 136 -0.08 -6.39 25.20
N THR A 137 0.04 -6.18 23.88
CA THR A 137 0.18 -4.84 23.30
C THR A 137 -0.62 -4.70 22.01
N ASP A 138 -1.38 -3.62 21.86
CA ASP A 138 -1.98 -3.18 20.59
C ASP A 138 -1.09 -2.11 19.93
N ILE A 139 -0.92 -2.17 18.61
CA ILE A 139 -0.17 -1.17 17.84
C ILE A 139 -1.12 -0.32 16.99
N SER A 140 -1.25 0.96 17.33
CA SER A 140 -2.19 1.90 16.68
C SER A 140 -1.60 2.57 15.44
N ALA A 141 -0.31 2.91 15.49
CA ALA A 141 0.40 3.57 14.41
C ALA A 141 1.90 3.23 14.45
N LEU A 142 2.56 3.43 13.32
CA LEU A 142 4.01 3.35 13.24
C LEU A 142 4.58 4.40 12.28
N GLU A 143 5.86 4.71 12.46
CA GLU A 143 6.64 5.51 11.53
C GLU A 143 8.10 5.03 11.54
N TYR A 144 8.69 4.96 10.37
CA TYR A 144 10.09 4.67 10.16
C TYR A 144 10.90 5.95 10.05
N LYS A 145 12.07 5.97 10.71
CA LYS A 145 13.07 7.00 10.50
C LYS A 145 14.48 6.51 10.80
N ASN A 146 15.37 6.65 9.82
CA ASN A 146 16.83 6.41 9.97
C ASN A 146 17.16 5.04 10.59
N GLY A 147 16.56 3.95 10.09
CA GLY A 147 16.83 2.59 10.56
C GLY A 147 16.17 2.24 11.89
N LYS A 148 15.12 2.96 12.27
CA LYS A 148 14.35 2.71 13.49
C LYS A 148 12.86 2.87 13.22
N LEU A 149 12.06 1.95 13.76
CA LEU A 149 10.61 2.08 13.84
C LEU A 149 10.23 2.68 15.19
N TYR A 150 9.22 3.55 15.13
CA TYR A 150 8.56 4.19 16.26
C TYR A 150 7.10 3.75 16.22
N LEU A 151 6.61 3.13 17.28
CA LEU A 151 5.28 2.54 17.35
C LEU A 151 4.47 3.25 18.42
N ALA A 152 3.28 3.74 18.06
CA ALA A 152 2.30 4.20 19.03
C ALA A 152 1.46 3.00 19.49
N ALA A 153 1.53 2.67 20.77
CA ALA A 153 0.98 1.46 21.33
C ALA A 153 0.10 1.67 22.57
N ALA A 154 -0.78 0.69 22.82
CA ALA A 154 -1.44 0.48 24.10
C ALA A 154 -0.93 -0.84 24.71
N VAL A 155 -0.46 -0.82 25.95
CA VAL A 155 0.18 -1.98 26.62
C VAL A 155 -0.63 -2.36 27.85
N ASN A 156 -0.81 -3.66 28.07
CA ASN A 156 -1.43 -4.20 29.27
C ASN A 156 -0.49 -4.07 30.47
N ILE A 157 -0.69 -3.05 31.28
CA ILE A 157 0.11 -2.75 32.47
C ILE A 157 0.01 -3.82 33.59
N ASP A 158 -1.02 -4.66 33.56
CA ASP A 158 -1.19 -5.74 34.54
C ASP A 158 -0.31 -6.95 34.19
N GLU A 159 0.09 -7.08 32.93
CA GLU A 159 0.95 -8.16 32.42
C GLU A 159 2.40 -7.70 32.21
N ASN A 160 2.58 -6.41 31.87
CA ASN A 160 3.88 -5.82 31.59
C ASN A 160 4.31 -4.84 32.68
N SER A 161 5.25 -5.26 33.53
CA SER A 161 5.76 -4.44 34.64
C SER A 161 6.76 -3.36 34.23
N ASP A 162 7.19 -3.32 32.97
CA ASP A 162 8.19 -2.37 32.47
C ASP A 162 7.58 -1.01 32.10
N VAL A 163 6.25 -0.95 31.98
CA VAL A 163 5.49 0.26 31.64
C VAL A 163 4.75 0.82 32.85
N THR A 164 4.54 2.14 32.87
CA THR A 164 3.84 2.84 33.96
C THR A 164 2.47 3.38 33.57
N SER A 165 2.11 3.26 32.29
CA SER A 165 0.86 3.73 31.70
C SER A 165 0.52 2.84 30.50
N PRO A 166 -0.75 2.66 30.13
CA PRO A 166 -1.12 1.92 28.94
C PRO A 166 -0.60 2.55 27.64
N ALA A 167 -0.67 3.88 27.49
CA ALA A 167 -0.10 4.55 26.32
C ALA A 167 1.43 4.50 26.32
N ASN A 168 2.03 3.98 25.24
CA ASN A 168 3.47 3.83 25.10
C ASN A 168 3.95 4.21 23.70
N LEU A 169 5.13 4.84 23.65
CA LEU A 169 5.99 4.83 22.48
C LEU A 169 6.90 3.60 22.58
N ILE A 170 6.87 2.73 21.58
CA ILE A 170 7.79 1.60 21.46
C ILE A 170 8.78 1.90 20.32
N THR A 171 10.06 1.61 20.51
CA THR A 171 11.04 1.71 19.41
C THR A 171 11.82 0.43 19.19
N VAL A 172 12.17 0.17 17.93
CA VAL A 172 12.98 -0.98 17.52
C VAL A 172 13.84 -0.61 16.31
N SER A 173 15.11 -1.00 16.30
CA SER A 173 15.98 -0.81 15.14
C SER A 173 15.68 -1.83 14.06
N VAL A 174 15.69 -1.39 12.80
CA VAL A 174 15.47 -2.25 11.64
C VAL A 174 16.57 -2.07 10.59
N SER A 175 16.93 -3.14 9.89
CA SER A 175 17.89 -3.11 8.79
C SER A 175 17.67 -4.29 7.84
N GLY A 176 17.63 -4.01 6.53
CA GLY A 176 17.50 -5.05 5.50
C GLY A 176 16.26 -5.92 5.65
N GLY A 177 15.12 -5.31 5.99
CA GLY A 177 13.86 -6.02 6.20
C GLY A 177 13.76 -6.80 7.51
N ARG A 178 14.59 -6.48 8.52
CA ARG A 178 14.62 -7.23 9.79
C ARG A 178 14.72 -6.32 11.00
N PHE A 179 14.13 -6.75 12.11
CA PHE A 179 14.38 -6.21 13.44
C PHE A 179 15.80 -6.58 13.90
N THR A 180 16.50 -5.62 14.51
CA THR A 180 17.93 -5.73 14.85
C THR A 180 18.25 -5.31 16.28
N SER A 181 17.23 -4.96 17.06
CA SER A 181 17.34 -4.64 18.49
C SER A 181 16.12 -5.15 19.24
N ASP A 182 16.18 -5.07 20.57
CA ASP A 182 15.01 -5.24 21.41
C ASP A 182 14.01 -4.09 21.21
N PHE A 183 12.76 -4.34 21.60
CA PHE A 183 11.70 -3.34 21.66
C PHE A 183 11.81 -2.55 22.96
N VAL A 184 11.95 -1.23 22.85
CA VAL A 184 12.12 -0.34 24.00
C VAL A 184 10.85 0.45 24.24
N TYR A 185 10.27 0.31 25.43
CA TYR A 185 9.03 0.96 25.83
C TYR A 185 9.29 2.29 26.56
N THR A 186 8.52 3.31 26.20
CA THR A 186 8.51 4.61 26.87
C THR A 186 7.06 5.05 27.13
N SER A 187 6.64 5.02 28.39
CA SER A 187 5.27 5.36 28.78
C SER A 187 4.98 6.86 28.70
N LEU A 188 3.75 7.19 28.28
CA LEU A 188 3.17 8.53 28.35
C LEU A 188 1.78 8.46 28.98
N PRO A 189 1.27 9.57 29.57
CA PRO A 189 -0.10 9.61 30.08
C PRO A 189 -1.13 9.25 29.00
N GLY A 190 -2.17 8.50 29.37
CA GLY A 190 -3.28 8.13 28.50
C GLY A 190 -3.49 6.61 28.38
N PHE A 191 -4.62 6.22 27.81
CA PHE A 191 -5.00 4.81 27.67
C PHE A 191 -4.43 4.12 26.42
N VAL A 192 -4.10 4.90 25.41
CA VAL A 192 -3.55 4.42 24.14
C VAL A 192 -2.75 5.54 23.52
N ALA A 193 -1.54 5.24 23.03
CA ALA A 193 -0.88 6.15 22.10
C ALA A 193 -1.53 5.96 20.72
N THR A 194 -2.09 7.04 20.18
CA THR A 194 -2.95 6.99 18.99
C THR A 194 -2.19 7.17 17.69
N ASP A 195 -1.10 7.96 17.72
CA ASP A 195 -0.31 8.24 16.54
C ASP A 195 1.11 8.73 16.88
N VAL A 196 2.01 8.70 15.90
CA VAL A 196 3.41 9.08 16.05
C VAL A 196 3.90 9.81 14.80
N ALA A 197 4.67 10.89 14.98
CA ALA A 197 5.30 11.65 13.90
C ALA A 197 6.69 12.14 14.27
N ASN A 198 7.67 11.95 13.39
CA ASN A 198 9.04 12.36 13.61
C ASN A 198 9.27 13.76 13.04
N THR A 199 9.67 14.67 13.91
CA THR A 199 10.05 16.04 13.55
C THR A 199 11.56 16.13 13.27
N ASN A 200 12.06 17.31 12.91
CA ASN A 200 13.50 17.54 12.70
C ASN A 200 14.38 17.18 13.91
N SER A 201 13.84 17.25 15.14
CA SER A 201 14.60 17.15 16.39
C SER A 201 14.02 16.16 17.41
N ASN A 202 12.72 15.86 17.32
CA ASN A 202 11.97 15.07 18.29
C ASN A 202 11.05 14.06 17.59
N THR A 203 10.61 13.04 18.32
CA THR A 203 9.46 12.20 17.99
C THR A 203 8.26 12.72 18.78
N ALA A 204 7.19 13.07 18.08
CA ALA A 204 5.93 13.52 18.66
C ALA A 204 4.95 12.33 18.74
N VAL A 205 4.29 12.18 19.88
CA VAL A 205 3.36 11.07 20.13
C VAL A 205 2.08 11.62 20.73
N THR A 206 0.93 11.25 20.17
CA THR A 206 -0.38 11.58 20.73
C THR A 206 -0.92 10.42 21.55
N SER A 207 -1.67 10.71 22.61
CA SER A 207 -2.46 9.72 23.33
C SER A 207 -3.92 10.12 23.48
N GLY A 208 -4.81 9.11 23.52
CA GLY A 208 -6.27 9.30 23.54
C GLY A 208 -6.86 9.52 24.95
N ASN A 209 -8.01 10.22 24.99
CA ASN A 209 -8.96 10.43 26.10
C ASN A 209 -8.36 10.70 27.51
N ASP A 210 -8.37 11.97 27.93
CA ASP A 210 -7.47 12.64 28.90
C ASP A 210 -5.97 12.39 28.62
N GLY A 211 -5.60 12.45 27.33
CA GLY A 211 -4.26 12.20 26.83
C GLY A 211 -3.38 13.45 26.67
N VAL A 212 -2.22 13.25 26.06
CA VAL A 212 -1.20 14.28 25.83
C VAL A 212 -0.64 14.19 24.42
N ILE A 213 -0.17 15.33 23.90
CA ILE A 213 0.86 15.35 22.87
C ILE A 213 2.21 15.48 23.59
N GLY A 214 3.07 14.46 23.46
CA GLY A 214 4.39 14.39 24.09
C GLY A 214 5.52 14.40 23.06
N LEU A 215 6.64 15.04 23.39
CA LEU A 215 7.86 15.01 22.60
C LEU A 215 8.92 14.13 23.26
N PHE A 216 9.64 13.36 22.45
CA PHE A 216 10.77 12.54 22.87
C PHE A 216 11.99 12.84 22.00
N ASP A 217 13.17 12.92 22.59
CA ASP A 217 14.39 13.07 21.79
C ASP A 217 14.83 11.74 21.13
N ALA A 218 15.91 11.77 20.35
CA ALA A 218 16.44 10.57 19.68
C ALA A 218 16.87 9.44 20.64
N THR A 219 17.08 9.75 21.92
CA THR A 219 17.39 8.79 22.99
C THR A 219 16.15 8.32 23.75
N GLN A 220 14.94 8.73 23.31
CA GLN A 220 13.65 8.50 23.97
C GLN A 220 13.51 9.21 25.32
N THR A 221 14.29 10.27 25.56
CA THR A 221 14.09 11.09 26.75
C THR A 221 12.88 11.99 26.54
N ALA A 222 11.92 11.92 27.45
CA ALA A 222 10.73 12.79 27.42
C ALA A 222 11.11 14.27 27.55
N GLY A 223 10.54 15.09 26.66
CA GLY A 223 10.69 16.54 26.58
C GLY A 223 9.40 17.26 26.95
N ASN A 224 8.99 18.23 26.14
CA ASN A 224 7.76 18.97 26.35
C ASN A 224 6.52 18.10 26.12
N SER A 225 5.47 18.36 26.88
CA SER A 225 4.16 17.74 26.72
C SER A 225 3.04 18.76 26.93
N SER A 226 1.91 18.57 26.25
CA SER A 226 0.69 19.35 26.47
C SER A 226 -0.51 18.42 26.58
N GLU A 227 -1.37 18.65 27.57
CA GLU A 227 -2.64 17.96 27.70
C GLU A 227 -3.60 18.43 26.61
N MET A 228 -4.27 17.47 25.97
CA MET A 228 -5.32 17.73 25.00
C MET A 228 -6.24 16.52 24.92
N GLU A 229 -7.54 16.76 24.98
CA GLU A 229 -8.52 15.70 24.95
C GLU A 229 -8.65 15.09 23.55
N ASP A 230 -8.88 13.78 23.53
CA ASP A 230 -9.34 13.04 22.37
C ASP A 230 -8.43 13.13 21.11
N LEU A 231 -7.12 13.06 21.31
CA LEU A 231 -6.14 13.11 20.22
C LEU A 231 -6.21 11.86 19.33
N ARG A 232 -6.24 12.09 18.01
CA ARG A 232 -6.44 11.07 16.98
C ARG A 232 -5.21 10.84 16.11
N ALA A 233 -4.56 11.92 15.70
CA ALA A 233 -3.46 11.87 14.76
C ALA A 233 -2.49 13.04 14.95
N VAL A 234 -1.26 12.85 14.49
CA VAL A 234 -0.23 13.88 14.41
C VAL A 234 0.51 13.78 13.08
N ALA A 235 0.76 14.91 12.45
CA ALA A 235 1.57 14.99 11.23
C ALA A 235 2.59 16.12 11.34
N PHE A 236 3.80 15.90 10.82
CA PHE A 236 4.85 16.89 10.77
C PHE A 236 5.11 17.33 9.33
N GLY A 237 5.13 18.64 9.09
CA GLY A 237 5.41 19.19 7.78
C GLY A 237 5.42 20.72 7.79
N SER A 238 6.12 21.33 6.84
CA SER A 238 6.28 22.80 6.80
C SER A 238 6.83 23.39 8.12
N ASP A 239 7.76 22.67 8.77
CA ASP A 239 8.34 22.99 10.09
C ASP A 239 7.32 23.20 11.22
N LYS A 240 6.15 22.55 11.11
CA LYS A 240 5.05 22.63 12.07
C LYS A 240 4.51 21.24 12.38
N LEU A 241 3.90 21.12 13.54
CA LEU A 241 3.21 19.91 13.98
C LEU A 241 1.70 20.13 13.92
N ALA A 242 0.97 19.38 13.10
CA ALA A 242 -0.48 19.38 13.10
C ALA A 242 -0.98 18.23 14.00
N VAL A 243 -1.86 18.53 14.94
CA VAL A 243 -2.41 17.58 15.91
C VAL A 243 -3.93 17.61 15.80
N LEU A 244 -4.54 16.45 15.55
CA LEU A 244 -5.99 16.32 15.40
C LEU A 244 -6.63 15.85 16.71
N SER A 245 -7.57 16.63 17.23
CA SER A 245 -8.49 16.24 18.30
C SER A 245 -9.88 15.95 17.73
N GLY A 246 -10.51 14.88 18.23
CA GLY A 246 -11.91 14.55 17.95
C GLY A 246 -12.91 15.55 18.54
N SER A 247 -12.54 16.28 19.60
CA SER A 247 -13.42 17.20 20.32
C SER A 247 -13.18 18.68 20.00
N SER A 248 -11.95 19.09 19.67
CA SER A 248 -11.59 20.50 19.44
C SER A 248 -11.10 20.85 18.03
N GLY A 249 -10.90 19.87 17.15
CA GLY A 249 -10.42 20.09 15.78
C GLY A 249 -8.90 19.98 15.66
N VAL A 250 -8.29 20.72 14.74
CA VAL A 250 -6.84 20.66 14.51
C VAL A 250 -6.11 21.78 15.23
N HIS A 251 -5.01 21.44 15.88
CA HIS A 251 -4.08 22.35 16.54
C HIS A 251 -2.74 22.29 15.82
N ILE A 252 -2.28 23.42 15.27
CA ILE A 252 -0.97 23.54 14.65
C ILE A 252 -0.01 24.14 15.68
N LEU A 253 1.00 23.36 16.05
CA LEU A 253 1.93 23.63 17.14
C LEU A 253 3.35 23.86 16.62
N ASP A 254 4.15 24.55 17.42
CA ASP A 254 5.61 24.53 17.28
C ASP A 254 6.16 23.14 17.65
N PRO A 255 7.00 22.52 16.80
CA PRO A 255 7.41 21.12 16.97
C PRO A 255 8.41 20.89 18.12
N ASN A 256 8.88 21.94 18.79
CA ASN A 256 9.82 21.83 19.90
C ASN A 256 9.18 22.21 21.24
N SER A 257 8.42 23.30 21.27
CA SER A 257 7.81 23.87 22.47
C SER A 257 6.36 23.42 22.67
N LEU A 258 5.72 22.85 21.65
CA LEU A 258 4.28 22.56 21.61
C LEU A 258 3.39 23.79 21.80
N SER A 259 3.92 25.01 21.65
CA SER A 259 3.10 26.22 21.69
C SER A 259 2.16 26.25 20.49
N GLU A 260 0.86 26.44 20.73
CA GLU A 260 -0.11 26.57 19.67
C GLU A 260 0.10 27.85 18.85
N VAL A 261 0.11 27.68 17.53
CA VAL A 261 0.27 28.76 16.56
C VAL A 261 -1.05 29.05 15.85
N ILE A 262 -1.79 28.00 15.47
CA ILE A 262 -3.07 28.09 14.76
C ILE A 262 -4.01 27.03 15.32
N SER A 263 -5.29 27.38 15.45
CA SER A 263 -6.38 26.45 15.77
C SER A 263 -7.41 26.46 14.64
N ILE A 264 -7.77 25.27 14.16
CA ILE A 264 -8.75 25.04 13.10
C ILE A 264 -9.92 24.27 13.73
N PRO A 265 -11.06 24.93 14.01
CA PRO A 265 -12.20 24.25 14.60
C PRO A 265 -12.84 23.30 13.59
N LEU A 266 -13.13 22.08 14.05
CA LEU A 266 -13.89 21.07 13.30
C LEU A 266 -15.17 20.69 14.07
N THR A 267 -16.08 19.99 13.40
CA THR A 267 -17.25 19.41 14.07
C THR A 267 -16.81 18.31 15.04
N LEU A 268 -17.49 18.25 16.20
CA LEU A 268 -17.34 17.15 17.15
C LEU A 268 -17.54 15.81 16.43
N ASP A 269 -16.62 14.89 16.68
CA ASP A 269 -16.60 13.58 16.04
C ASP A 269 -17.27 12.49 16.90
N VAL A 270 -17.40 11.30 16.32
CA VAL A 270 -17.75 10.07 17.04
C VAL A 270 -16.56 9.68 17.93
N ALA A 271 -16.83 9.43 19.21
CA ALA A 271 -15.81 8.98 20.15
C ALA A 271 -15.20 7.64 19.70
N GLY A 272 -13.87 7.54 19.77
CA GLY A 272 -13.13 6.36 19.33
C GLY A 272 -12.85 6.30 17.82
N ALA A 273 -13.48 7.15 16.99
CA ALA A 273 -13.30 7.10 15.55
C ALA A 273 -11.86 7.41 15.14
N LYS A 274 -11.39 6.69 14.12
CA LYS A 274 -10.08 6.92 13.53
C LYS A 274 -10.16 8.07 12.54
N ARG A 275 -9.19 8.99 12.61
CA ARG A 275 -8.98 10.05 11.62
C ARG A 275 -7.50 10.35 11.51
N THR A 276 -6.98 10.42 10.30
CA THR A 276 -5.59 10.79 10.00
C THR A 276 -5.47 12.21 9.44
N LEU A 277 -4.22 12.68 9.42
CA LEU A 277 -3.77 13.91 8.79
C LEU A 277 -2.71 13.57 7.75
N ASP A 278 -2.57 14.40 6.72
CA ASP A 278 -1.40 14.37 5.84
C ASP A 278 -1.03 15.80 5.39
N ILE A 279 0.24 16.05 5.06
CA ILE A 279 0.75 17.39 4.73
C ILE A 279 1.57 17.34 3.44
N GLU A 280 1.12 18.08 2.43
CA GLU A 280 1.86 18.23 1.17
C GLU A 280 1.77 19.67 0.67
N ASN A 281 2.88 20.19 0.13
CA ASN A 281 2.93 21.48 -0.56
C ASN A 281 2.37 22.67 0.26
N GLY A 282 2.56 22.65 1.58
CA GLY A 282 2.09 23.68 2.51
C GLY A 282 0.59 23.63 2.80
N ASN A 283 -0.09 22.53 2.45
CA ASN A 283 -1.49 22.28 2.77
C ASN A 283 -1.60 21.10 3.72
N LEU A 284 -2.58 21.17 4.61
CA LEU A 284 -2.98 20.11 5.52
C LEU A 284 -4.24 19.45 4.96
N PHE A 285 -4.19 18.14 4.81
CA PHE A 285 -5.31 17.29 4.47
C PHE A 285 -5.80 16.63 5.75
N VAL A 286 -7.10 16.77 6.01
CA VAL A 286 -7.73 16.31 7.25
C VAL A 286 -8.86 15.37 6.88
N SER A 287 -8.82 14.14 7.38
CA SER A 287 -10.00 13.28 7.36
C SER A 287 -11.01 13.80 8.39
N GLU A 288 -12.27 13.96 7.99
CA GLU A 288 -13.34 14.58 8.79
C GLU A 288 -14.55 13.66 8.98
N GLY A 289 -14.29 12.34 8.99
CA GLY A 289 -15.30 11.32 9.23
C GLY A 289 -16.43 11.38 8.20
N ALA A 290 -17.68 11.49 8.65
CA ALA A 290 -18.85 11.53 7.78
C ALA A 290 -18.88 12.73 6.81
N ASN A 291 -18.07 13.76 7.05
CA ASN A 291 -18.01 14.96 6.21
C ASN A 291 -17.00 14.85 5.05
N GLY A 292 -16.30 13.73 4.91
CA GLY A 292 -15.28 13.56 3.89
C GLY A 292 -13.91 14.07 4.36
N ALA A 293 -13.24 14.88 3.53
CA ALA A 293 -11.94 15.47 3.85
C ALA A 293 -11.94 17.00 3.71
N GLY A 294 -11.13 17.68 4.52
CA GLY A 294 -10.86 19.11 4.41
C GLY A 294 -9.41 19.39 4.03
N ILE A 295 -9.23 20.43 3.21
CA ILE A 295 -7.90 20.92 2.81
C ILE A 295 -7.72 22.32 3.38
N TYR A 296 -6.66 22.52 4.15
CA TYR A 296 -6.38 23.75 4.88
C TYR A 296 -4.98 24.26 4.59
N LYS A 297 -4.75 25.57 4.70
CA LYS A 297 -3.41 26.13 4.59
C LYS A 297 -2.63 25.98 5.90
N MET A 298 -1.42 25.44 5.85
CA MET A 298 -0.53 25.34 7.03
C MET A 298 -0.05 26.71 7.56
N VAL A 299 -0.12 27.75 6.72
CA VAL A 299 0.38 29.10 7.08
C VAL A 299 -0.57 29.88 7.98
N ASP A 300 -1.89 29.69 7.85
CA ASP A 300 -2.90 30.47 8.55
C ASP A 300 -4.16 29.69 8.97
N GLY A 301 -4.26 28.40 8.63
CA GLY A 301 -5.40 27.55 8.94
C GLY A 301 -6.64 27.82 8.08
N SER A 302 -6.55 28.65 7.04
CA SER A 302 -7.69 28.91 6.17
C SER A 302 -8.13 27.67 5.40
N LEU A 303 -9.45 27.46 5.33
CA LEU A 303 -10.05 26.40 4.51
C LEU A 303 -9.82 26.72 3.03
N VAL A 304 -9.27 25.75 2.30
CA VAL A 304 -9.14 25.78 0.84
C VAL A 304 -10.35 25.12 0.19
N GLN A 305 -10.62 23.87 0.56
CA GLN A 305 -11.69 23.06 -0.05
C GLN A 305 -12.19 21.98 0.91
N LYS A 306 -13.45 21.57 0.72
CA LYS A 306 -14.02 20.34 1.30
C LYS A 306 -14.29 19.35 0.19
N LEU A 307 -13.92 18.10 0.41
CA LEU A 307 -14.18 16.98 -0.48
C LEU A 307 -15.15 16.03 0.22
N ALA A 308 -16.35 15.89 -0.31
CA ALA A 308 -17.34 14.96 0.22
C ALA A 308 -16.97 13.51 -0.12
N ILE A 309 -17.55 12.56 0.61
CA ILE A 309 -17.49 11.14 0.23
C ILE A 309 -18.31 10.97 -1.08
N PRO A 310 -17.69 10.56 -2.20
CA PRO A 310 -18.35 10.65 -3.51
C PRO A 310 -19.52 9.69 -3.70
N ILE A 311 -19.40 8.49 -3.12
CA ILE A 311 -20.40 7.42 -3.24
C ILE A 311 -20.90 7.06 -1.85
N ARG A 312 -22.22 6.93 -1.70
CA ARG A 312 -22.87 6.53 -0.44
C ARG A 312 -23.77 5.31 -0.73
N PRO A 313 -23.26 4.08 -0.57
CA PRO A 313 -24.02 2.87 -0.87
C PRO A 313 -25.30 2.79 -0.01
N THR A 314 -26.42 2.44 -0.63
CA THR A 314 -27.74 2.47 0.05
C THR A 314 -27.98 1.28 0.99
N ASP A 315 -27.16 0.24 0.85
CA ASP A 315 -27.20 -1.01 1.61
C ASP A 315 -26.19 -1.05 2.78
N VAL A 316 -25.45 0.04 2.97
CA VAL A 316 -24.48 0.21 4.05
C VAL A 316 -25.05 1.16 5.11
N ALA A 317 -24.73 0.92 6.37
CA ALA A 317 -25.14 1.82 7.44
C ALA A 317 -24.39 3.16 7.34
N GLU A 318 -25.10 4.26 7.56
CA GLU A 318 -24.56 5.62 7.48
C GLU A 318 -23.29 5.84 8.34
N GLY A 319 -23.22 5.18 9.50
CA GLY A 319 -22.08 5.25 10.40
C GLY A 319 -20.80 4.59 9.87
N ASP A 320 -20.92 3.72 8.86
CA ASP A 320 -19.80 3.02 8.24
C ASP A 320 -19.28 3.75 6.99
N ILE A 321 -19.95 4.84 6.59
CA ILE A 321 -19.58 5.70 5.45
C ILE A 321 -18.89 6.94 6.01
N VAL A 322 -17.63 6.76 6.41
CA VAL A 322 -16.80 7.79 7.05
C VAL A 322 -15.40 7.79 6.46
N THR A 323 -14.83 8.97 6.22
CA THR A 323 -13.41 9.10 5.85
C THR A 323 -12.55 8.93 7.11
N ASN A 324 -11.94 7.75 7.25
CA ASN A 324 -11.08 7.37 8.37
C ASN A 324 -9.62 7.80 8.17
N ALA A 325 -9.18 7.91 6.91
CA ALA A 325 -7.83 8.30 6.60
C ALA A 325 -7.75 9.08 5.27
N VAL A 326 -6.77 9.96 5.21
CA VAL A 326 -6.29 10.61 3.99
C VAL A 326 -4.80 10.32 3.82
N SER A 327 -4.36 10.19 2.58
CA SER A 327 -2.94 10.18 2.23
C SER A 327 -2.74 10.88 0.89
N VAL A 328 -1.74 11.73 0.80
CA VAL A 328 -1.41 12.50 -0.39
C VAL A 328 0.07 12.32 -0.74
N ASP A 329 0.33 11.98 -1.99
CA ASP A 329 1.68 11.98 -2.55
C ASP A 329 1.62 12.35 -4.03
N ASN A 330 2.57 13.16 -4.47
CA ASN A 330 2.68 13.69 -5.83
C ASN A 330 1.37 14.31 -6.35
N ASN A 331 0.66 15.05 -5.47
CA ASN A 331 -0.67 15.63 -5.70
C ASN A 331 -1.82 14.62 -5.91
N LEU A 332 -1.63 13.32 -5.65
CA LEU A 332 -2.72 12.34 -5.64
C LEU A 332 -3.22 12.13 -4.22
N LEU A 333 -4.42 12.61 -3.95
CA LEU A 333 -5.12 12.42 -2.68
C LEU A 333 -5.96 11.15 -2.72
N PHE A 334 -5.72 10.26 -1.77
CA PHE A 334 -6.53 9.08 -1.47
C PHE A 334 -7.31 9.33 -0.18
N MET A 335 -8.60 8.96 -0.18
CA MET A 335 -9.46 9.00 1.00
C MET A 335 -10.01 7.60 1.28
N ALA A 336 -9.77 7.08 2.48
CA ALA A 336 -10.32 5.81 2.95
C ALA A 336 -11.69 6.02 3.58
N ASN A 337 -12.75 5.77 2.81
CA ASN A 337 -14.14 6.13 3.13
C ASN A 337 -14.94 4.98 3.78
N GLY A 338 -14.26 4.13 4.54
CA GLY A 338 -14.89 2.99 5.21
C GLY A 338 -15.53 2.05 4.19
N ALA A 339 -16.81 1.76 4.39
CA ALA A 339 -17.58 0.88 3.50
C ALA A 339 -17.94 1.51 2.14
N ALA A 340 -17.58 2.77 1.87
CA ALA A 340 -17.68 3.40 0.55
C ALA A 340 -16.41 3.27 -0.31
N GLY A 341 -15.40 2.53 0.16
CA GLY A 341 -14.17 2.25 -0.59
C GLY A 341 -13.15 3.40 -0.55
N ILE A 342 -12.31 3.48 -1.58
CA ILE A 342 -11.24 4.48 -1.69
C ILE A 342 -11.60 5.49 -2.78
N SER A 343 -11.68 6.78 -2.47
CA SER A 343 -11.79 7.82 -3.51
C SER A 343 -10.43 8.44 -3.81
N ILE A 344 -10.20 8.77 -5.08
CA ILE A 344 -8.93 9.31 -5.57
C ILE A 344 -9.17 10.65 -6.26
N SER A 345 -8.32 11.63 -6.02
CA SER A 345 -8.38 12.95 -6.64
C SER A 345 -6.98 13.51 -6.94
N ASP A 346 -6.85 14.20 -8.07
CA ASP A 346 -5.71 15.07 -8.36
C ASP A 346 -5.95 16.43 -7.70
N VAL A 347 -5.04 16.79 -6.78
CA VAL A 347 -5.07 18.03 -6.00
C VAL A 347 -3.96 19.01 -6.41
N SER A 348 -3.38 18.84 -7.61
CA SER A 348 -2.34 19.74 -8.15
C SER A 348 -2.86 21.16 -8.39
N ASP A 349 -4.14 21.30 -8.71
CA ASP A 349 -4.88 22.57 -8.72
C ASP A 349 -6.04 22.52 -7.70
N LEU A 350 -5.80 23.08 -6.51
CA LEU A 350 -6.81 23.14 -5.44
C LEU A 350 -8.03 24.01 -5.80
N GLY A 351 -7.95 24.85 -6.83
CA GLY A 351 -9.09 25.60 -7.36
C GLY A 351 -9.97 24.79 -8.33
N ALA A 352 -9.44 23.68 -8.85
CA ALA A 352 -10.08 22.82 -9.84
C ALA A 352 -9.67 21.35 -9.65
N ILE A 353 -9.98 20.80 -8.48
CA ILE A 353 -9.68 19.39 -8.14
C ILE A 353 -10.35 18.46 -9.15
N LYS A 354 -9.56 17.56 -9.74
CA LYS A 354 -10.03 16.54 -10.67
C LYS A 354 -10.25 15.25 -9.89
N GLU A 355 -11.49 14.84 -9.77
CA GLU A 355 -11.84 13.56 -9.17
C GLU A 355 -11.58 12.43 -10.17
N TYR A 356 -10.77 11.45 -9.74
CA TYR A 356 -10.50 10.25 -10.52
C TYR A 356 -11.58 9.19 -10.36
N GLY A 357 -12.33 9.19 -9.27
CA GLY A 357 -13.40 8.25 -8.99
C GLY A 357 -13.11 7.36 -7.79
N VAL A 358 -13.85 6.25 -7.69
CA VAL A 358 -13.85 5.36 -6.52
C VAL A 358 -13.35 3.98 -6.89
N LEU A 359 -12.46 3.43 -6.06
CA LEU A 359 -12.12 2.02 -6.03
C LEU A 359 -13.00 1.31 -5.01
N ASP A 360 -13.76 0.34 -5.50
CA ASP A 360 -14.45 -0.63 -4.67
C ASP A 360 -13.48 -1.78 -4.35
N LEU A 361 -13.20 -1.95 -3.07
CA LEU A 361 -12.25 -2.93 -2.55
C LEU A 361 -13.00 -3.84 -1.57
N ASP A 362 -12.61 -5.12 -1.52
CA ASP A 362 -13.22 -6.06 -0.57
C ASP A 362 -12.98 -5.60 0.89
N GLY A 363 -14.07 -5.25 1.58
CA GLY A 363 -14.07 -4.85 2.99
C GLY A 363 -14.06 -3.32 3.22
N SER A 364 -14.13 -2.92 4.49
CA SER A 364 -14.13 -1.49 4.87
C SER A 364 -12.73 -0.91 4.79
N SER A 365 -12.55 0.12 3.96
CA SER A 365 -11.29 0.86 3.82
C SER A 365 -11.06 1.78 5.04
N ASN A 366 -10.21 1.36 5.97
CA ASN A 366 -10.03 2.03 7.27
C ASN A 366 -8.71 2.80 7.40
N PHE A 367 -7.76 2.55 6.51
CA PHE A 367 -6.50 3.30 6.40
C PHE A 367 -6.00 3.22 4.97
N VAL A 368 -5.30 4.27 4.53
CA VAL A 368 -4.58 4.28 3.26
C VAL A 368 -3.25 5.00 3.42
N ARG A 369 -2.17 4.44 2.85
CA ARG A 369 -0.88 5.10 2.67
C ARG A 369 -0.51 5.04 1.19
N ASN A 370 -0.32 6.20 0.58
CA ASN A 370 0.23 6.38 -0.75
C ASN A 370 1.66 6.92 -0.61
N GLU A 371 2.64 6.18 -1.10
CA GLU A 371 4.03 6.63 -1.18
C GLU A 371 4.61 6.16 -2.51
N GLU A 372 5.17 7.11 -3.26
CA GLU A 372 5.66 6.88 -4.60
C GLU A 372 4.59 6.22 -5.50
N GLU A 373 4.76 4.93 -5.79
CA GLU A 373 3.86 4.16 -6.67
C GLU A 373 3.04 3.09 -5.95
N PHE A 374 3.22 2.94 -4.64
CA PHE A 374 2.48 1.96 -3.85
C PHE A 374 1.36 2.62 -3.08
N VAL A 375 0.21 1.93 -3.04
CA VAL A 375 -0.92 2.32 -2.22
C VAL A 375 -1.33 1.13 -1.37
N PHE A 376 -1.14 1.26 -0.07
CA PHE A 376 -1.50 0.24 0.91
C PHE A 376 -2.82 0.61 1.57
N VAL A 377 -3.78 -0.33 1.59
CA VAL A 377 -5.12 -0.11 2.14
C VAL A 377 -5.43 -1.15 3.21
N ALA A 378 -5.70 -0.72 4.43
CA ALA A 378 -6.20 -1.61 5.48
C ALA A 378 -7.71 -1.82 5.33
N THR A 379 -8.15 -3.08 5.18
CA THR A 379 -9.55 -3.44 4.91
C THR A 379 -10.28 -4.08 6.10
N GLY A 380 -9.93 -3.66 7.32
CA GLY A 380 -10.48 -4.21 8.55
C GLY A 380 -10.06 -5.68 8.75
N PHE A 381 -11.03 -6.59 8.91
CA PHE A 381 -10.76 -8.03 9.01
C PHE A 381 -10.33 -8.67 7.67
N GLY A 382 -10.48 -7.96 6.54
CA GLY A 382 -9.99 -8.42 5.24
C GLY A 382 -8.46 -8.32 5.09
N GLY A 383 -7.76 -7.83 6.12
CA GLY A 383 -6.31 -7.66 6.10
C GLY A 383 -5.90 -6.39 5.35
N LEU A 384 -5.02 -6.57 4.37
CA LEU A 384 -4.35 -5.48 3.65
C LEU A 384 -4.49 -5.70 2.15
N GLN A 385 -4.75 -4.62 1.41
CA GLN A 385 -4.66 -4.63 -0.04
C GLN A 385 -3.47 -3.79 -0.48
N ILE A 386 -2.64 -4.34 -1.35
CA ILE A 386 -1.48 -3.67 -1.92
C ILE A 386 -1.80 -3.35 -3.36
N LEU A 387 -1.89 -2.06 -3.65
CA LEU A 387 -2.11 -1.52 -4.97
C LEU A 387 -0.84 -0.86 -5.48
N LYS A 388 -0.77 -0.74 -6.80
CA LYS A 388 0.29 -0.04 -7.50
C LYS A 388 -0.30 0.91 -8.51
N ILE A 389 0.17 2.16 -8.49
CA ILE A 389 0.01 3.10 -9.58
C ILE A 389 1.04 2.72 -10.63
N ASN A 390 0.59 2.30 -11.80
CA ASN A 390 1.49 1.98 -12.90
C ASN A 390 2.03 3.30 -13.45
N LYS A 391 3.15 3.78 -12.91
CA LYS A 391 3.75 5.04 -13.34
C LYS A 391 4.36 4.92 -14.73
N GLN A 392 4.44 6.05 -15.42
CA GLN A 392 5.15 6.15 -16.68
C GLN A 392 6.65 5.97 -16.42
N GLU A 393 7.26 5.02 -17.13
CA GLU A 393 8.72 4.93 -17.20
C GLU A 393 9.24 5.94 -18.23
N ASP A 394 10.34 6.62 -17.92
CA ASP A 394 11.01 7.54 -18.84
C ASP A 394 11.54 6.76 -20.06
N THR A 395 10.79 6.79 -21.16
CA THR A 395 11.22 6.16 -22.40
C THR A 395 12.10 7.14 -23.19
N THR A 396 13.37 6.80 -23.43
CA THR A 396 14.24 7.57 -24.34
C THR A 396 14.08 7.16 -25.81
N ALA A 397 13.05 6.37 -26.12
CA ALA A 397 12.80 5.89 -27.47
C ALA A 397 12.45 7.07 -28.38
N ALA A 398 13.29 7.39 -29.36
CA ALA A 398 13.01 8.42 -30.37
C ALA A 398 11.66 8.20 -31.09
N ALA A 399 11.17 6.95 -31.11
CA ALA A 399 9.87 6.58 -31.65
C ALA A 399 8.67 7.13 -30.86
N CYS A 400 8.89 7.69 -29.67
CA CYS A 400 7.87 8.22 -28.77
C CYS A 400 7.81 9.76 -28.75
N GLU A 401 8.71 10.44 -29.46
CA GLU A 401 8.79 11.90 -29.44
C GLU A 401 7.55 12.55 -30.09
N GLY A 402 6.95 13.52 -29.38
CA GLY A 402 5.85 14.33 -29.89
C GLY A 402 4.50 13.63 -30.03
N LEU A 403 4.36 12.41 -29.51
CA LEU A 403 3.07 11.70 -29.50
C LEU A 403 2.09 12.35 -28.50
N PRO A 404 0.80 12.48 -28.84
CA PRO A 404 -0.20 13.07 -27.96
C PRO A 404 -0.65 12.09 -26.87
N ALA A 405 -1.09 12.61 -25.72
CA ALA A 405 -1.79 11.83 -24.71
C ALA A 405 -3.13 11.28 -25.23
N TYR A 406 -3.53 10.10 -24.75
CA TYR A 406 -4.85 9.54 -25.06
C TYR A 406 -5.93 10.15 -24.15
N SER A 407 -7.07 10.53 -24.71
CA SER A 407 -8.18 11.15 -23.95
C SER A 407 -9.56 10.71 -24.45
N GLY A 408 -9.65 9.49 -24.99
CA GLY A 408 -10.90 8.94 -25.51
C GLY A 408 -11.46 7.80 -24.66
N SER A 409 -12.43 7.08 -25.22
CA SER A 409 -13.06 5.94 -24.55
C SER A 409 -12.07 4.87 -24.10
N ASN A 410 -12.35 4.24 -22.97
CA ASN A 410 -11.59 3.09 -22.49
C ASN A 410 -11.76 1.82 -23.35
N ASN A 411 -12.54 1.85 -24.44
CA ASN A 411 -12.60 0.78 -25.44
C ASN A 411 -12.00 1.26 -26.77
N LEU A 412 -10.77 0.82 -27.06
CA LEU A 412 -10.05 1.23 -28.27
C LEU A 412 -10.23 0.23 -29.40
N ASN A 413 -10.77 0.69 -30.52
CA ASN A 413 -10.70 -0.01 -31.81
C ASN A 413 -9.73 0.72 -32.74
N VAL A 414 -8.77 -0.01 -33.29
CA VAL A 414 -7.91 0.45 -34.39
C VAL A 414 -8.34 -0.29 -35.66
N ASN A 415 -9.00 0.40 -36.57
CA ASN A 415 -9.57 -0.20 -37.77
C ASN A 415 -8.51 -0.38 -38.87
N GLY A 416 -8.80 -1.24 -39.84
CA GLY A 416 -7.90 -1.46 -40.98
C GLY A 416 -7.61 -0.17 -41.73
N GLY A 417 -6.32 0.09 -41.98
CA GLY A 417 -5.84 1.32 -42.64
C GLY A 417 -5.60 2.50 -41.70
N GLU A 418 -5.94 2.38 -40.41
CA GLU A 418 -5.61 3.39 -39.41
C GLU A 418 -4.16 3.26 -38.92
N THR A 419 -3.61 4.35 -38.40
CA THR A 419 -2.41 4.32 -37.55
C THR A 419 -2.70 5.20 -36.35
N LYS A 420 -2.63 4.61 -35.16
CA LYS A 420 -2.86 5.31 -33.90
C LYS A 420 -1.61 5.23 -33.04
N ALA A 421 -1.13 6.38 -32.57
CA ALA A 421 0.07 6.48 -31.75
C ALA A 421 -0.18 7.49 -30.64
N PHE A 422 0.01 7.07 -29.39
CA PHE A 422 -0.22 7.89 -28.20
C PHE A 422 0.93 7.77 -27.21
N SER A 423 0.98 8.71 -26.28
CA SER A 423 1.89 8.68 -25.14
C SER A 423 1.18 8.93 -23.81
N GLY A 424 1.94 8.96 -22.71
CA GLY A 424 1.44 9.27 -21.37
C GLY A 424 0.91 8.04 -20.67
N ALA A 425 -0.15 8.20 -19.87
CA ALA A 425 -0.77 7.13 -19.11
C ALA A 425 -2.21 6.89 -19.59
N ALA A 426 -2.61 5.63 -19.73
CA ALA A 426 -3.97 5.28 -20.14
C ALA A 426 -4.44 3.92 -19.62
N SER A 427 -5.69 3.90 -19.17
CA SER A 427 -6.42 2.72 -18.70
C SER A 427 -7.53 2.33 -19.67
N PHE A 428 -7.42 1.16 -20.28
CA PHE A 428 -8.42 0.60 -21.18
C PHE A 428 -9.17 -0.55 -20.53
N ASN A 429 -10.47 -0.62 -20.83
CA ASN A 429 -11.26 -1.81 -20.65
C ASN A 429 -10.89 -2.85 -21.73
N THR A 430 -10.89 -2.44 -23.00
CA THR A 430 -10.51 -3.31 -24.12
C THR A 430 -9.69 -2.60 -25.19
N ILE A 431 -8.80 -3.33 -25.85
CA ILE A 431 -8.12 -2.89 -27.07
C ILE A 431 -8.28 -3.97 -28.15
N ASN A 432 -8.72 -3.55 -29.33
CA ASN A 432 -8.84 -4.39 -30.52
C ASN A 432 -8.12 -3.73 -31.70
N ASN A 433 -6.98 -4.29 -32.09
CA ASN A 433 -6.11 -3.73 -33.11
C ASN A 433 -6.17 -4.53 -34.42
N ASN A 434 -6.52 -3.86 -35.53
CA ASN A 434 -6.52 -4.43 -36.88
C ASN A 434 -5.50 -3.72 -37.82
N SER A 435 -4.62 -2.86 -37.29
CA SER A 435 -3.68 -2.05 -38.08
C SER A 435 -2.45 -1.67 -37.23
N ASN A 436 -1.91 -0.46 -37.36
CA ASN A 436 -0.75 -0.01 -36.59
C ASN A 436 -1.19 0.73 -35.31
N PHE A 437 -0.77 0.21 -34.16
CA PHE A 437 -1.01 0.82 -32.85
C PHE A 437 0.31 0.99 -32.10
N LYS A 438 0.54 2.19 -31.56
CA LYS A 438 1.70 2.51 -30.72
C LYS A 438 1.26 3.19 -29.44
N PHE A 439 1.83 2.77 -28.32
CA PHE A 439 1.67 3.43 -27.04
C PHE A 439 3.02 3.61 -26.35
N CYS A 440 3.30 4.81 -25.86
CA CYS A 440 4.53 5.15 -25.16
C CYS A 440 4.25 5.73 -23.78
N GLY A 441 4.55 4.99 -22.72
CA GLY A 441 4.35 5.40 -21.33
C GLY A 441 3.72 4.29 -20.51
N SER A 442 2.70 4.59 -19.73
CA SER A 442 2.00 3.62 -18.88
C SER A 442 0.68 3.17 -19.49
N LEU A 443 0.59 1.89 -19.81
CA LEU A 443 -0.60 1.28 -20.40
C LEU A 443 -1.16 0.20 -19.48
N ALA A 444 -2.42 0.32 -19.08
CA ALA A 444 -3.15 -0.78 -18.44
C ALA A 444 -4.36 -1.19 -19.27
N VAL A 445 -4.57 -2.50 -19.42
CA VAL A 445 -5.74 -3.05 -20.13
C VAL A 445 -6.41 -4.12 -19.29
N LYS A 446 -7.66 -3.86 -18.88
CA LYS A 446 -8.37 -4.69 -17.90
C LYS A 446 -8.86 -6.03 -18.46
N ASN A 447 -9.62 -6.03 -19.55
CA ASN A 447 -10.40 -7.21 -19.93
C ASN A 447 -9.87 -7.96 -21.16
N GLN A 448 -9.74 -7.28 -22.30
CA GLN A 448 -9.37 -7.92 -23.56
C GLN A 448 -8.36 -7.11 -24.34
N PHE A 449 -7.32 -7.79 -24.85
CA PHE A 449 -6.34 -7.19 -25.74
C PHE A 449 -6.14 -8.08 -26.97
N ASN A 450 -6.76 -7.70 -28.08
CA ASN A 450 -6.77 -8.47 -29.31
C ASN A 450 -5.90 -7.82 -30.39
N LEU A 451 -4.84 -8.50 -30.79
CA LEU A 451 -3.98 -8.11 -31.91
C LEU A 451 -4.31 -9.01 -33.09
N ASN A 452 -5.04 -8.48 -34.07
CA ASN A 452 -5.55 -9.25 -35.22
C ASN A 452 -4.47 -9.43 -36.30
N GLY A 453 -4.65 -10.41 -37.18
CA GLY A 453 -3.69 -10.72 -38.23
C GLY A 453 -3.33 -9.51 -39.10
N GLY A 454 -2.04 -9.33 -39.38
CA GLY A 454 -1.53 -8.21 -40.18
C GLY A 454 -1.40 -6.87 -39.44
N SER A 455 -1.78 -6.80 -38.15
CA SER A 455 -1.54 -5.63 -37.31
C SER A 455 -0.08 -5.54 -36.83
N LEU A 456 0.32 -4.35 -36.40
CA LEU A 456 1.54 -4.11 -35.63
C LEU A 456 1.15 -3.36 -34.36
N THR A 457 1.59 -3.89 -33.22
CA THR A 457 1.48 -3.19 -31.93
C THR A 457 2.86 -2.94 -31.36
N GLU A 458 3.11 -1.71 -30.93
CA GLU A 458 4.34 -1.32 -30.25
C GLU A 458 3.99 -0.68 -28.90
N ILE A 459 4.56 -1.21 -27.80
CA ILE A 459 4.39 -0.65 -26.46
C ILE A 459 5.78 -0.38 -25.89
N TYR A 460 6.01 0.86 -25.48
CA TYR A 460 7.25 1.31 -24.85
C TYR A 460 6.91 1.88 -23.47
N GLY A 461 7.53 1.38 -22.40
CA GLY A 461 7.27 1.75 -21.01
C GLY A 461 6.57 0.63 -20.22
N SER A 462 5.80 0.99 -19.20
CA SER A 462 5.14 0.05 -18.31
C SER A 462 3.81 -0.46 -18.91
N PHE A 463 3.62 -1.77 -18.92
CA PHE A 463 2.42 -2.40 -19.48
C PHE A 463 1.81 -3.43 -18.53
N ALA A 464 0.55 -3.23 -18.16
CA ALA A 464 -0.22 -4.16 -17.35
C ALA A 464 -1.43 -4.72 -18.10
N PHE A 465 -1.64 -6.03 -18.02
CA PHE A 465 -2.78 -6.70 -18.65
C PHE A 465 -3.53 -7.64 -17.71
N GLY A 466 -4.85 -7.54 -17.76
CA GLY A 466 -5.75 -8.59 -17.30
C GLY A 466 -5.97 -8.61 -15.79
N GLN A 467 -6.70 -9.63 -15.37
CA GLN A 467 -6.97 -9.97 -13.97
C GLN A 467 -6.67 -11.45 -13.75
N TYR A 468 -6.01 -11.75 -12.64
CA TYR A 468 -5.63 -13.10 -12.26
C TYR A 468 -6.89 -13.93 -12.00
N ASN A 469 -7.00 -15.08 -12.66
CA ASN A 469 -8.21 -15.91 -12.67
C ASN A 469 -9.51 -15.17 -13.06
N GLY A 470 -9.43 -13.97 -13.67
CA GLY A 470 -10.58 -13.14 -14.05
C GLY A 470 -11.16 -13.43 -15.44
N ASN A 471 -10.73 -14.50 -16.11
CA ASN A 471 -11.12 -14.83 -17.49
C ASN A 471 -10.80 -13.72 -18.51
N THR A 472 -9.70 -12.99 -18.30
CA THR A 472 -9.18 -11.96 -19.21
C THR A 472 -8.14 -12.56 -20.16
N GLN A 473 -8.19 -12.22 -21.44
CA GLN A 473 -7.34 -12.83 -22.47
C GLN A 473 -6.65 -11.80 -23.36
N MET A 474 -5.34 -11.98 -23.53
CA MET A 474 -4.52 -11.28 -24.50
C MET A 474 -4.26 -12.20 -25.70
N ASN A 475 -4.81 -11.87 -26.86
CA ASN A 475 -4.70 -12.68 -28.07
C ASN A 475 -3.76 -12.02 -29.08
N VAL A 476 -2.62 -12.65 -29.34
CA VAL A 476 -1.59 -12.16 -30.26
C VAL A 476 -1.63 -13.01 -31.54
N ASN A 477 -2.14 -12.43 -32.63
CA ASN A 477 -2.18 -13.05 -33.97
C ASN A 477 -1.23 -12.36 -34.96
N SER A 478 -0.34 -11.50 -34.46
CA SER A 478 0.46 -10.59 -35.27
C SER A 478 1.79 -10.26 -34.60
N LYS A 479 2.41 -9.14 -34.97
CA LYS A 479 3.66 -8.66 -34.38
C LYS A 479 3.38 -7.72 -33.21
N LEU A 480 3.92 -8.07 -32.04
CA LEU A 480 3.95 -7.25 -30.83
C LEU A 480 5.40 -6.88 -30.52
N ILE A 481 5.68 -5.58 -30.39
CA ILE A 481 6.97 -5.04 -29.97
C ILE A 481 6.81 -4.50 -28.56
N LEU A 482 7.68 -4.91 -27.64
CA LEU A 482 7.68 -4.50 -26.24
C LEU A 482 9.03 -3.90 -25.85
N SER A 483 9.00 -2.89 -25.00
CA SER A 483 10.18 -2.31 -24.35
C SER A 483 9.77 -1.77 -22.98
N GLY A 484 10.51 -2.09 -21.92
CA GLY A 484 10.20 -1.68 -20.53
C GLY A 484 9.69 -2.83 -19.65
N SER A 485 8.88 -2.49 -18.64
CA SER A 485 8.35 -3.44 -17.65
C SER A 485 6.94 -3.94 -18.00
N ILE A 486 6.75 -5.26 -18.09
CA ILE A 486 5.47 -5.87 -18.47
C ILE A 486 4.95 -6.81 -17.39
N VAL A 487 3.67 -6.67 -17.02
CA VAL A 487 2.96 -7.61 -16.15
C VAL A 487 1.66 -8.10 -16.79
N ILE A 488 1.45 -9.41 -16.82
CA ILE A 488 0.29 -10.07 -17.40
C ILE A 488 -0.36 -10.96 -16.34
N TYR A 489 -1.46 -10.49 -15.77
CA TYR A 489 -2.27 -11.24 -14.82
C TYR A 489 -3.22 -12.23 -15.51
N GLY A 490 -3.73 -11.86 -16.69
CA GLY A 490 -4.60 -12.69 -17.52
C GLY A 490 -3.88 -13.77 -18.33
N ASP A 491 -4.63 -14.51 -19.14
CA ASP A 491 -4.07 -15.52 -20.04
C ASP A 491 -3.48 -14.88 -21.31
N LEU A 492 -2.27 -15.32 -21.70
CA LEU A 492 -1.59 -14.92 -22.92
C LEU A 492 -1.70 -16.02 -24.00
N ASN A 493 -2.35 -15.71 -25.12
CA ASN A 493 -2.52 -16.62 -26.25
C ASN A 493 -1.70 -16.14 -27.46
N LEU A 494 -0.63 -16.87 -27.77
CA LEU A 494 0.21 -16.64 -28.94
C LEU A 494 -0.22 -17.58 -30.07
N ASN A 495 -0.92 -17.04 -31.05
CA ASN A 495 -1.48 -17.80 -32.17
C ASN A 495 -0.44 -18.01 -33.29
N GLY A 496 -0.73 -18.96 -34.19
CA GLY A 496 0.24 -19.43 -35.18
C GLY A 496 0.79 -18.30 -36.07
N GLY A 497 2.12 -18.21 -36.15
CA GLY A 497 2.82 -17.18 -36.93
C GLY A 497 2.89 -15.79 -36.28
N SER A 498 2.44 -15.64 -35.03
CA SER A 498 2.63 -14.41 -34.25
C SER A 498 4.07 -14.27 -33.74
N SER A 499 4.44 -13.04 -33.37
CA SER A 499 5.77 -12.77 -32.81
C SER A 499 5.74 -11.72 -31.70
N ILE A 500 6.53 -11.95 -30.65
CA ILE A 500 6.90 -10.94 -29.65
C ILE A 500 8.37 -10.58 -29.85
N GLU A 501 8.64 -9.28 -29.98
CA GLU A 501 10.00 -8.74 -30.08
C GLU A 501 10.25 -7.78 -28.92
N PHE A 502 11.19 -8.10 -28.06
CA PHE A 502 11.69 -7.21 -27.03
C PHE A 502 12.81 -6.34 -27.62
N VAL A 503 12.66 -5.01 -27.48
CA VAL A 503 13.63 -4.04 -28.01
C VAL A 503 14.20 -3.19 -26.89
N GLY A 504 15.47 -2.79 -27.03
CA GLY A 504 16.19 -2.07 -25.99
C GLY A 504 16.80 -2.99 -24.93
N SER A 505 17.08 -2.45 -23.75
CA SER A 505 17.72 -3.14 -22.63
C SER A 505 16.90 -2.98 -21.36
N GLY A 506 17.03 -3.91 -20.41
CA GLY A 506 16.32 -3.84 -19.13
C GLY A 506 14.84 -4.24 -19.22
N ASN A 507 14.44 -4.93 -20.29
CA ASN A 507 13.07 -5.41 -20.42
C ASN A 507 12.78 -6.50 -19.40
N SER A 508 11.62 -6.45 -18.77
CA SER A 508 11.14 -7.48 -17.85
C SER A 508 9.73 -7.91 -18.23
N ILE A 509 9.41 -9.17 -18.00
CA ILE A 509 8.05 -9.67 -18.12
C ILE A 509 7.70 -10.62 -16.97
N THR A 510 6.60 -10.31 -16.31
CA THR A 510 5.98 -11.12 -15.26
C THR A 510 4.64 -11.63 -15.77
N ILE A 511 4.43 -12.96 -15.76
CA ILE A 511 3.17 -13.56 -16.22
C ILE A 511 2.58 -14.44 -15.12
N TYR A 512 1.44 -14.04 -14.56
CA TYR A 512 0.70 -14.84 -13.58
C TYR A 512 -0.29 -15.81 -14.24
N GLY A 513 -0.94 -15.41 -15.33
CA GLY A 513 -1.87 -16.27 -16.06
C GLY A 513 -1.18 -17.37 -16.88
N ARG A 514 -1.96 -18.08 -17.68
CA ARG A 514 -1.46 -19.16 -18.53
C ARG A 514 -0.89 -18.62 -19.83
N VAL A 515 0.16 -19.26 -20.34
CA VAL A 515 0.72 -18.97 -21.66
C VAL A 515 0.43 -20.12 -22.62
N ASN A 516 -0.34 -19.83 -23.67
CA ASN A 516 -0.66 -20.80 -24.73
C ASN A 516 0.11 -20.43 -26.01
N LYS A 517 1.00 -21.31 -26.47
CA LYS A 517 1.81 -21.07 -27.69
C LYS A 517 1.43 -22.04 -28.80
N SER A 518 0.99 -21.50 -29.93
CA SER A 518 0.75 -22.26 -31.17
C SER A 518 2.05 -22.54 -31.93
N ALA A 519 2.01 -23.44 -32.91
CA ALA A 519 3.15 -23.70 -33.78
C ALA A 519 3.53 -22.45 -34.59
N GLY A 520 4.84 -22.18 -34.71
CA GLY A 520 5.38 -21.06 -35.50
C GLY A 520 5.39 -19.70 -34.79
N VAL A 521 5.11 -19.65 -33.48
CA VAL A 521 5.34 -18.45 -32.65
C VAL A 521 6.84 -18.17 -32.56
N THR A 522 7.22 -16.89 -32.64
CA THR A 522 8.62 -16.45 -32.50
C THR A 522 8.73 -15.42 -31.37
N ILE A 523 9.68 -15.61 -30.45
CA ILE A 523 9.98 -14.67 -29.37
C ILE A 523 11.46 -14.31 -29.49
N THR A 524 11.78 -13.01 -29.56
CA THR A 524 13.16 -12.52 -29.78
C THR A 524 13.47 -11.30 -28.93
N GLY A 525 14.75 -11.04 -28.70
CA GLY A 525 15.25 -9.91 -27.92
C GLY A 525 15.70 -10.33 -26.53
N ASP A 526 16.29 -9.38 -25.80
CA ASP A 526 16.76 -9.58 -24.43
C ASP A 526 15.67 -9.13 -23.45
N TYR A 527 15.28 -10.02 -22.53
CA TYR A 527 14.30 -9.78 -21.47
C TYR A 527 14.55 -10.71 -20.27
N ASP A 528 14.08 -10.28 -19.10
CA ASP A 528 13.98 -11.10 -17.91
C ASP A 528 12.55 -11.66 -17.76
N ASP A 529 12.40 -12.99 -17.70
CA ASP A 529 11.11 -13.69 -17.50
C ASP A 529 11.02 -14.14 -16.05
N THR A 530 10.46 -13.28 -15.21
CA THR A 530 10.51 -13.40 -13.75
C THR A 530 9.78 -14.65 -13.24
N GLU A 531 8.77 -15.12 -14.00
CA GLU A 531 7.95 -16.29 -13.69
C GLU A 531 8.30 -17.52 -14.55
N GLY A 532 9.22 -17.37 -15.52
CA GLY A 532 9.65 -18.45 -16.41
C GLY A 532 8.56 -19.03 -17.31
N LYS A 533 7.47 -18.29 -17.58
CA LYS A 533 6.31 -18.79 -18.35
C LYS A 533 6.35 -18.47 -19.84
N LEU A 534 7.11 -17.45 -20.24
CA LEU A 534 7.19 -17.03 -21.63
C LEU A 534 8.21 -17.85 -22.43
N ASN A 535 9.19 -18.46 -21.79
CA ASN A 535 10.20 -19.31 -22.45
C ASN A 535 9.68 -20.69 -22.85
#